data_AF-A0A323UJ46-F1
#
_entry.id   AF-A0A323UJ46-F1
#
_cell.length_a   1.000
_cell.length_b   1.000
_cell.length_c   1.000
_cell.angle_alpha   90.00
_cell.angle_beta   90.00
_cell.angle_gamma   90.00
#
_symmetry.space_group_name_H-M   'P 1'
#
loop_
_entity.id
_entity.type
_entity.pdbx_description
1 polymer ?
#
loop_
_entity_poly.entity_id
_entity_poly.type
_entity_poly.pdbx_seq_one_letter_code
_entity_poly.pdbx_strand_id
1 'polypeptide(L)'
;MSAPVAQRFVSVRLIIFAVAEAFGVSITELRSSRRTAATFRARAAACLLGRELTRASFPMVGRMLGDRDHSTIMKAVLRAEGMLRTDEDFAVRYAAAKRAIQIIANSKLAELIRDDDTAAVAARICEHPSQADRVSTLQIIAMAARLVTLEELAEDAFNMLASLDQMVDQPDRAALLRRDLHTRINAITESLGSLGYVTEPQGEAHV
;
A
#
# COMPACT_ATOMS: atom_id res chain seq x y z
N MET A 1 -15.30 -35.59 -10.60
CA MET A 1 -15.70 -34.17 -10.74
C MET A 1 -14.66 -33.35 -9.98
N SER A 2 -13.67 -32.77 -10.67
CA SER A 2 -12.67 -31.91 -10.01
C SER A 2 -13.35 -30.66 -9.50
N ALA A 3 -13.14 -30.35 -8.21
CA ALA A 3 -13.55 -29.08 -7.64
C ALA A 3 -12.97 -27.93 -8.49
N PRO A 4 -13.75 -26.87 -8.76
CA PRO A 4 -13.23 -25.71 -9.47
C PRO A 4 -12.02 -25.19 -8.69
N VAL A 5 -10.86 -25.11 -9.34
CA VAL A 5 -9.69 -24.45 -8.78
C VAL A 5 -10.15 -23.04 -8.44
N ALA A 6 -10.29 -22.74 -7.15
CA ALA A 6 -10.64 -21.41 -6.69
C ALA A 6 -9.72 -20.43 -7.41
N GLN A 7 -10.28 -19.48 -8.15
CA GLN A 7 -9.50 -18.38 -8.72
C GLN A 7 -8.80 -17.69 -7.55
N ARG A 8 -7.54 -18.06 -7.30
CA ARG A 8 -6.77 -17.55 -6.17
C ARG A 8 -6.36 -16.12 -6.48
N PHE A 9 -6.72 -15.23 -5.57
CA PHE A 9 -6.48 -13.79 -5.71
C PHE A 9 -4.99 -13.51 -5.58
N VAL A 10 -4.41 -12.88 -6.61
CA VAL A 10 -3.06 -12.32 -6.55
C VAL A 10 -3.14 -10.95 -5.88
N SER A 11 -2.31 -10.72 -4.86
CA SER A 11 -2.20 -9.43 -4.19
C SER A 11 -1.23 -8.51 -4.93
N VAL A 12 -1.45 -7.20 -4.86
CA VAL A 12 -0.57 -6.21 -5.48
C VAL A 12 0.76 -6.14 -4.72
N ARG A 13 0.77 -6.39 -3.41
CA ARG A 13 2.02 -6.58 -2.63
C ARG A 13 2.90 -7.68 -3.19
N LEU A 14 2.34 -8.83 -3.53
CA LEU A 14 3.09 -9.93 -4.13
C LEU A 14 3.71 -9.52 -5.48
N ILE A 15 2.97 -8.75 -6.28
CA ILE A 15 3.46 -8.23 -7.56
C ILE A 15 4.63 -7.28 -7.34
N ILE A 16 4.51 -6.32 -6.41
CA ILE A 16 5.57 -5.37 -6.07
C ILE A 16 6.84 -6.11 -5.65
N PHE A 17 6.72 -7.12 -4.78
CA PHE A 17 7.85 -7.92 -4.33
C PHE A 17 8.52 -8.67 -5.49
N ALA A 18 7.75 -9.44 -6.26
CA ALA A 18 8.30 -10.24 -7.35
C ALA A 18 8.95 -9.38 -8.45
N VAL A 19 8.38 -8.20 -8.71
CA VAL A 19 8.95 -7.25 -9.67
C VAL A 19 10.22 -6.59 -9.14
N ALA A 20 10.26 -6.20 -7.87
CA ALA A 20 11.45 -5.64 -7.25
C ALA A 20 12.66 -6.58 -7.41
N GLU A 21 12.45 -7.87 -7.08
CA GLU A 21 13.45 -8.92 -7.23
C GLU A 21 13.86 -9.12 -8.70
N ALA A 22 12.90 -9.30 -9.61
CA ALA A 22 13.20 -9.58 -11.02
C ALA A 22 13.92 -8.41 -11.74
N PHE A 23 13.68 -7.17 -11.31
CA PHE A 23 14.27 -5.97 -11.90
C PHE A 23 15.48 -5.44 -11.13
N GLY A 24 15.85 -6.06 -10.01
CA GLY A 24 17.01 -5.63 -9.20
C GLY A 24 16.84 -4.23 -8.62
N VAL A 25 15.62 -3.85 -8.23
CA VAL A 25 15.31 -2.57 -7.59
C VAL A 25 14.72 -2.82 -6.23
N SER A 26 14.96 -1.93 -5.27
CA SER A 26 14.31 -2.05 -3.96
C SER A 26 12.81 -1.71 -4.03
N ILE A 27 12.02 -2.27 -3.11
CA ILE A 27 10.59 -1.94 -2.98
C ILE A 27 10.39 -0.44 -2.69
N THR A 28 11.27 0.14 -1.87
CA THR A 28 11.26 1.57 -1.56
C THR A 28 11.50 2.40 -2.82
N GLU A 29 12.46 2.01 -3.66
CA GLU A 29 12.67 2.66 -4.96
C GLU A 29 11.47 2.49 -5.89
N LEU A 30 10.85 1.31 -5.94
CA LEU A 30 9.66 1.06 -6.75
C LEU A 30 8.48 1.98 -6.35
N ARG A 31 8.34 2.28 -5.06
CA ARG A 31 7.30 3.19 -4.51
C ARG A 31 7.69 4.67 -4.52
N SER A 32 8.98 4.99 -4.60
CA SER A 32 9.46 6.38 -4.56
C SER A 32 9.03 7.24 -5.76
N SER A 33 9.26 8.56 -5.69
CA SER A 33 9.10 9.47 -6.82
C SER A 33 10.27 9.43 -7.82
N ARG A 34 11.38 8.74 -7.50
CA ARG A 34 12.62 8.66 -8.31
C ARG A 34 12.32 8.14 -9.72
N ARG A 35 12.85 8.77 -10.77
CA ARG A 35 12.56 8.45 -12.19
C ARG A 35 13.77 7.96 -12.97
N THR A 36 14.43 6.89 -12.50
CA THR A 36 15.49 6.23 -13.28
C THR A 36 14.89 5.29 -14.32
N ALA A 37 15.63 4.96 -15.38
CA ALA A 37 15.20 3.98 -16.37
C ALA A 37 14.86 2.62 -15.73
N ALA A 38 15.67 2.16 -14.77
CA ALA A 38 15.44 0.91 -14.04
C ALA A 38 14.13 0.95 -13.23
N THR A 39 13.93 1.99 -12.40
CA THR A 39 12.71 2.12 -11.58
C THR A 39 11.45 2.30 -12.44
N PHE A 40 11.59 3.00 -13.57
CA PHE A 40 10.51 3.15 -14.54
C PHE A 40 10.10 1.82 -15.18
N ARG A 41 11.06 1.04 -15.67
CA ARG A 41 10.82 -0.31 -16.24
C ARG A 41 10.13 -1.21 -15.22
N ALA A 42 10.67 -1.30 -14.01
CA ALA A 42 10.10 -2.11 -12.95
C ALA A 42 8.65 -1.71 -12.64
N ARG A 43 8.35 -0.41 -12.50
CA ARG A 43 6.96 0.04 -12.26
C ARG A 43 6.03 -0.25 -13.42
N ALA A 44 6.49 -0.10 -14.66
CA ALA A 44 5.70 -0.43 -15.84
C ALA A 44 5.31 -1.93 -15.84
N ALA A 45 6.27 -2.80 -15.51
CA ALA A 45 6.01 -4.23 -15.32
C ALA A 45 5.00 -4.50 -14.21
N ALA A 46 5.15 -3.87 -13.03
CA ALA A 46 4.21 -4.01 -11.92
C ALA A 46 2.79 -3.55 -12.29
N CYS A 47 2.65 -2.46 -13.04
CA CYS A 47 1.34 -1.96 -13.50
C CYS A 47 0.66 -2.97 -14.44
N LEU A 48 1.40 -3.51 -15.40
CA LEU A 48 0.86 -4.49 -16.35
C LEU A 48 0.50 -5.81 -15.65
N LEU A 49 1.37 -6.33 -14.79
CA LEU A 49 1.06 -7.52 -13.99
C LEU A 49 -0.13 -7.30 -13.05
N GLY A 50 -0.25 -6.11 -12.46
CA GLY A 50 -1.40 -5.70 -11.65
C GLY A 50 -2.70 -5.83 -12.44
N ARG A 51 -2.71 -5.35 -13.68
CA ARG A 51 -3.87 -5.47 -14.58
C ARG A 51 -4.15 -6.92 -15.01
N GLU A 52 -3.11 -7.70 -15.28
CA GLU A 52 -3.26 -9.08 -15.78
C GLU A 52 -3.68 -10.08 -14.70
N LEU A 53 -3.18 -9.90 -13.48
CA LEU A 53 -3.24 -10.94 -12.44
C LEU A 53 -4.19 -10.60 -11.29
N THR A 54 -4.67 -9.35 -11.20
CA THR A 54 -5.54 -8.89 -10.11
C THR A 54 -6.85 -8.30 -10.63
N ARG A 55 -7.81 -8.10 -9.73
CA ARG A 55 -9.03 -7.29 -10.00
C ARG A 55 -8.87 -5.83 -9.54
N ALA A 56 -7.64 -5.39 -9.28
CA ALA A 56 -7.37 -4.05 -8.80
C ALA A 56 -7.73 -2.99 -9.83
N SER A 57 -8.39 -1.92 -9.40
CA SER A 57 -8.57 -0.74 -10.23
C SER A 57 -7.25 0.01 -10.41
N PHE A 58 -7.11 0.79 -11.49
CA PHE A 58 -5.92 1.62 -11.69
C PHE A 58 -5.61 2.56 -10.52
N PRO A 59 -6.60 3.22 -9.88
CA PRO A 59 -6.35 4.00 -8.66
C PRO A 59 -5.74 3.15 -7.53
N MET A 60 -6.22 1.93 -7.33
CA MET A 60 -5.71 1.06 -6.26
C MET A 60 -4.26 0.65 -6.52
N VAL A 61 -3.94 0.26 -7.76
CA VAL A 61 -2.54 -0.02 -8.18
C VAL A 61 -1.67 1.23 -7.99
N GLY A 62 -2.21 2.41 -8.30
CA GLY A 62 -1.58 3.71 -8.08
C GLY A 62 -1.16 3.96 -6.64
N ARG A 63 -2.09 3.80 -5.70
CA ARG A 63 -1.84 3.94 -4.25
C ARG A 63 -0.72 3.03 -3.77
N MET A 64 -0.79 1.75 -4.14
CA MET A 64 0.19 0.76 -3.69
C MET A 64 1.59 0.98 -4.27
N LEU A 65 1.67 1.64 -5.42
CA LEU A 65 2.91 2.04 -6.05
C LEU A 65 3.41 3.43 -5.62
N GLY A 66 2.86 4.02 -4.55
CA GLY A 66 3.25 5.33 -4.03
C GLY A 66 2.37 6.46 -4.56
N ASP A 67 1.05 6.32 -4.37
CA ASP A 67 0.03 7.35 -4.64
C ASP A 67 0.08 7.97 -6.04
N ARG A 68 0.28 7.12 -7.05
CA ARG A 68 0.35 7.59 -8.44
C ARG A 68 -1.03 7.72 -9.07
N ASP A 69 -1.21 8.80 -9.82
CA ASP A 69 -2.45 9.04 -10.56
C ASP A 69 -2.79 7.90 -11.53
N HIS A 70 -4.08 7.59 -11.65
CA HIS A 70 -4.59 6.52 -12.50
C HIS A 70 -4.16 6.64 -13.97
N SER A 71 -4.06 7.85 -14.52
CA SER A 71 -3.61 8.08 -15.90
C SER A 71 -2.13 7.73 -16.07
N THR A 72 -1.33 7.87 -15.01
CA THR A 72 0.08 7.44 -14.98
C THR A 72 0.17 5.92 -15.05
N ILE A 73 -0.69 5.21 -14.33
CA ILE A 73 -0.77 3.75 -14.38
C ILE A 73 -1.16 3.27 -15.78
N MET A 74 -2.17 3.90 -16.41
CA MET A 74 -2.58 3.58 -17.77
C MET A 74 -1.44 3.78 -18.79
N LYS A 75 -0.71 4.90 -18.71
CA LYS A 75 0.45 5.17 -19.57
C LYS A 75 1.60 4.18 -19.32
N ALA A 76 1.78 3.71 -18.08
CA ALA A 76 2.80 2.72 -17.73
C ALA A 76 2.47 1.34 -18.32
N VAL A 77 1.20 0.93 -18.29
CA VAL A 77 0.71 -0.32 -18.91
C VAL A 77 1.00 -0.33 -20.40
N LEU A 78 0.63 0.72 -21.14
CA LEU A 78 0.88 0.82 -22.59
C LEU A 78 2.36 0.72 -22.94
N ARG A 79 3.22 1.34 -22.12
CA ARG A 79 4.68 1.28 -22.33
C ARG A 79 5.25 -0.09 -22.00
N ALA A 80 4.73 -0.78 -20.98
CA ALA A 80 5.12 -2.16 -20.68
C ALA A 80 4.76 -3.10 -21.84
N GLU A 81 3.56 -2.97 -22.41
CA GLU A 81 3.13 -3.73 -23.59
C GLU A 81 4.05 -3.47 -24.80
N GLY A 82 4.51 -2.23 -24.98
CA GLY A 82 5.52 -1.88 -25.98
C GLY A 82 6.87 -2.56 -25.73
N MET A 83 7.40 -2.43 -24.51
CA MET A 83 8.69 -3.01 -24.12
C MET A 83 8.70 -4.54 -24.22
N LEU A 84 7.59 -5.22 -23.91
CA LEU A 84 7.48 -6.68 -24.09
C LEU A 84 7.73 -7.14 -25.53
N ARG A 85 7.49 -6.29 -26.52
CA ARG A 85 7.70 -6.61 -27.94
C ARG A 85 9.08 -6.24 -28.45
N THR A 86 9.70 -5.22 -27.86
CA THR A 86 10.91 -4.59 -28.41
C THR A 86 12.15 -4.77 -27.56
N ASP A 87 12.02 -5.21 -26.32
CA ASP A 87 13.09 -5.28 -25.33
C ASP A 87 13.16 -6.66 -24.68
N GLU A 88 14.18 -7.43 -25.06
CA GLU A 88 14.38 -8.81 -24.63
C GLU A 88 14.66 -8.92 -23.12
N ASP A 89 15.50 -8.04 -22.56
CA ASP A 89 15.79 -8.01 -21.12
C ASP A 89 14.51 -7.74 -20.31
N PHE A 90 13.68 -6.79 -20.76
CA PHE A 90 12.40 -6.51 -20.14
C PHE A 90 11.50 -7.74 -20.16
N ALA A 91 11.39 -8.42 -21.31
CA ALA A 91 10.54 -9.60 -21.49
C ALA A 91 10.98 -10.76 -20.58
N VAL A 92 12.29 -11.01 -20.47
CA VAL A 92 12.84 -12.06 -19.59
C VAL A 92 12.51 -11.76 -18.12
N ARG A 93 12.77 -10.54 -17.66
CA ARG A 93 12.48 -10.14 -16.26
C ARG A 93 10.98 -10.15 -15.95
N TYR A 94 10.17 -9.69 -16.89
CA TYR A 94 8.70 -9.74 -16.77
C TYR A 94 8.21 -11.18 -16.61
N ALA A 95 8.69 -12.10 -17.47
CA ALA A 95 8.33 -13.52 -17.40
C ALA A 95 8.78 -14.16 -16.08
N ALA A 96 9.98 -13.81 -15.58
CA ALA A 96 10.49 -14.28 -14.29
C ALA A 96 9.58 -13.82 -13.14
N ALA A 97 9.22 -12.53 -13.08
CA ALA A 97 8.31 -12.00 -12.08
C ALA A 97 6.93 -12.68 -12.14
N LYS A 98 6.35 -12.80 -13.35
CA LYS A 98 5.05 -13.44 -13.57
C LYS A 98 5.04 -14.90 -13.09
N ARG A 99 6.10 -15.65 -13.38
CA ARG A 99 6.25 -17.04 -12.95
C ARG A 99 6.34 -17.16 -11.43
N ALA A 100 7.15 -16.31 -10.78
CA ALA A 100 7.27 -16.29 -9.33
C ALA A 100 5.91 -16.00 -8.66
N ILE A 101 5.18 -14.99 -9.17
CA ILE A 101 3.83 -14.65 -8.70
C ILE A 101 2.89 -15.86 -8.82
N GLN A 102 2.87 -16.54 -9.97
CA GLN A 102 1.99 -17.69 -10.19
C GLN A 102 2.34 -18.87 -9.26
N ILE A 103 3.62 -19.13 -9.01
CA ILE A 103 4.04 -20.18 -8.07
C ILE A 103 3.55 -19.86 -6.67
N ILE A 104 3.77 -18.63 -6.20
CA ILE A 104 3.38 -18.21 -4.85
C ILE A 104 1.86 -18.18 -4.72
N ALA A 105 1.14 -17.64 -5.70
CA ALA A 105 -0.32 -17.61 -5.76
C ALA A 105 -0.95 -19.02 -5.74
N ASN A 106 -0.25 -20.02 -6.26
CA ASN A 106 -0.69 -21.42 -6.24
C ASN A 106 -0.28 -22.18 -4.96
N SER A 107 0.51 -21.56 -4.08
CA SER A 107 0.93 -22.14 -2.82
C SER A 107 -0.02 -21.78 -1.66
N LYS A 108 0.07 -22.49 -0.54
CA LYS A 108 -0.61 -22.10 0.72
C LYS A 108 -0.15 -20.73 1.24
N LEU A 109 1.02 -20.24 0.81
CA LEU A 109 1.54 -18.93 1.22
C LEU A 109 0.69 -17.77 0.67
N ALA A 110 -0.06 -17.98 -0.42
CA ALA A 110 -0.96 -16.97 -0.96
C ALA A 110 -2.01 -16.51 0.06
N GLU A 111 -2.41 -17.38 0.99
CA GLU A 111 -3.37 -17.04 2.03
C GLU A 111 -2.80 -16.04 3.04
N LEU A 112 -1.49 -16.09 3.30
CA LEU A 112 -0.77 -15.22 4.24
C LEU A 112 -0.43 -13.84 3.64
N ILE A 113 -0.43 -13.69 2.31
CA ILE A 113 0.04 -12.49 1.60
C ILE A 113 -1.13 -11.71 0.95
N ARG A 114 -2.38 -12.03 1.29
CA ARG A 114 -3.53 -11.29 0.76
C ARG A 114 -3.49 -9.82 1.19
N ASP A 115 -3.69 -8.93 0.21
CA ASP A 115 -3.99 -7.53 0.46
C ASP A 115 -5.47 -7.44 0.84
N ASP A 116 -5.76 -7.65 2.11
CA ASP A 116 -7.09 -7.36 2.62
C ASP A 116 -7.15 -5.84 2.88
N ASP A 117 -7.88 -5.12 2.02
CA ASP A 117 -8.32 -3.76 2.33
C ASP A 117 -9.33 -3.86 3.48
N THR A 118 -8.79 -3.89 4.70
CA THR A 118 -9.56 -4.08 5.93
C THR A 118 -10.57 -2.96 6.15
N ALA A 119 -10.30 -1.75 5.65
CA ALA A 119 -11.24 -0.65 5.68
C ALA A 119 -12.42 -0.89 4.74
N ALA A 120 -12.18 -1.36 3.50
CA ALA A 120 -13.24 -1.71 2.57
C ALA A 120 -14.06 -2.93 3.05
N VAL A 121 -13.40 -3.92 3.67
CA VAL A 121 -14.09 -5.07 4.27
C VAL A 121 -14.98 -4.61 5.42
N ALA A 122 -14.48 -3.75 6.31
CA ALA A 122 -15.25 -3.19 7.42
C ALA A 122 -16.44 -2.36 6.93
N ALA A 123 -16.23 -1.44 5.97
CA ALA A 123 -17.29 -0.60 5.40
C ALA A 123 -18.42 -1.46 4.80
N ARG A 124 -18.07 -2.48 4.02
CA ARG A 124 -19.05 -3.41 3.43
C ARG A 124 -19.88 -4.14 4.49
N ILE A 125 -19.27 -4.59 5.60
CA ILE A 125 -19.99 -5.26 6.69
C ILE A 125 -20.94 -4.27 7.39
N CYS A 126 -20.49 -3.04 7.64
CA CYS A 126 -21.30 -2.00 8.26
C CYS A 126 -22.52 -1.63 7.40
N GLU A 127 -22.34 -1.53 6.08
CA GLU A 127 -23.43 -1.28 5.13
C GLU A 127 -24.39 -2.47 5.00
N HIS A 128 -23.85 -3.69 5.03
CA HIS A 128 -24.59 -4.93 4.84
C HIS A 128 -24.17 -6.02 5.84
N PRO A 129 -24.74 -6.02 7.07
CA PRO A 129 -24.34 -6.96 8.13
C PRO A 129 -24.49 -8.44 7.76
N SER A 130 -25.40 -8.78 6.84
CA SER A 130 -25.60 -10.14 6.34
C SER A 130 -24.42 -10.68 5.52
N GLN A 131 -23.40 -9.87 5.22
CA GLN A 131 -22.18 -10.29 4.54
C GLN A 131 -21.03 -10.64 5.50
N ALA A 132 -21.26 -10.55 6.82
CA ALA A 132 -20.25 -10.87 7.83
C ALA A 132 -19.81 -12.34 7.79
N ASP A 133 -20.69 -13.25 7.36
CA ASP A 133 -20.41 -14.68 7.14
C ASP A 133 -19.35 -14.94 6.06
N ARG A 134 -19.12 -13.97 5.17
CA ARG A 134 -18.13 -14.05 4.09
C ARG A 134 -16.74 -13.53 4.49
N VAL A 135 -16.57 -13.10 5.73
CA VAL A 135 -15.31 -12.55 6.24
C VAL A 135 -14.44 -13.69 6.74
N SER A 136 -13.24 -13.81 6.18
CA SER A 136 -12.30 -14.86 6.60
C SER A 136 -11.67 -14.55 7.97
N THR A 137 -11.21 -15.57 8.68
CA THR A 137 -10.46 -15.40 9.95
C THR A 137 -9.27 -14.45 9.80
N LEU A 138 -8.56 -14.50 8.67
CA LEU A 138 -7.43 -13.61 8.40
C LEU A 138 -7.87 -12.15 8.25
N GLN A 139 -9.02 -11.91 7.61
CA GLN A 139 -9.60 -10.56 7.52
C GLN A 139 -10.02 -10.03 8.89
N ILE A 140 -10.57 -10.89 9.75
CA ILE A 140 -10.90 -10.54 11.14
C ILE A 140 -9.62 -10.15 11.89
N ILE A 141 -8.57 -10.96 11.82
CA ILE A 141 -7.27 -10.67 12.47
C ILE A 141 -6.69 -9.36 11.94
N ALA A 142 -6.71 -9.14 10.62
CA ALA A 142 -6.18 -7.93 10.01
C ALA A 142 -6.98 -6.68 10.39
N MET A 143 -8.31 -6.78 10.49
CA MET A 143 -9.16 -5.71 11.01
C MET A 143 -8.87 -5.44 12.49
N ALA A 144 -8.72 -6.48 13.31
CA ALA A 144 -8.43 -6.35 14.72
C ALA A 144 -7.07 -5.66 14.97
N ALA A 145 -6.03 -6.08 14.25
CA ALA A 145 -4.71 -5.43 14.32
C ALA A 145 -4.80 -3.94 13.95
N ARG A 146 -5.59 -3.60 12.93
CA ARG A 146 -5.80 -2.21 12.51
C ARG A 146 -6.55 -1.38 13.57
N LEU A 147 -7.50 -1.96 14.29
CA LEU A 147 -8.20 -1.29 15.39
C LEU A 147 -7.25 -0.98 16.55
N VAL A 148 -6.36 -1.91 16.92
CA VAL A 148 -5.35 -1.68 17.97
C VAL A 148 -4.45 -0.50 17.60
N THR A 149 -3.94 -0.44 16.37
CA THR A 149 -3.13 0.69 15.91
C THR A 149 -3.89 2.02 15.94
N LEU A 150 -5.20 2.01 15.67
CA LEU A 150 -6.03 3.22 15.77
C LEU A 150 -6.23 3.67 17.22
N GLU A 151 -6.31 2.75 18.18
CA GLU A 151 -6.38 3.09 19.60
C GLU A 151 -5.07 3.73 20.09
N GLU A 152 -3.92 3.13 19.74
CA GLU A 152 -2.60 3.70 20.03
C GLU A 152 -2.47 5.12 19.47
N LEU A 153 -2.91 5.33 18.23
CA LEU A 153 -2.92 6.64 17.58
C LEU A 153 -3.81 7.67 18.33
N ALA A 154 -4.98 7.23 18.80
CA ALA A 154 -5.88 8.09 19.55
C ALA A 154 -5.25 8.52 20.88
N GLU A 155 -4.61 7.59 21.59
CA GLU A 155 -3.88 7.87 22.82
C GLU A 155 -2.75 8.89 22.59
N ASP A 156 -1.96 8.72 21.53
CA ASP A 156 -0.90 9.67 21.17
C ASP A 156 -1.45 11.08 20.86
N ALA A 157 -2.59 11.16 20.15
CA ALA A 157 -3.25 12.42 19.87
C ALA A 157 -3.78 13.10 21.14
N PHE A 158 -4.41 12.35 22.07
CA PHE A 158 -4.84 12.87 23.36
C PHE A 158 -3.67 13.39 24.19
N ASN A 159 -2.57 12.63 24.25
CA ASN A 159 -1.36 13.05 24.96
C ASN A 159 -0.75 14.32 24.34
N MET A 160 -0.79 14.47 23.01
CA MET A 160 -0.35 15.68 22.33
C MET A 160 -1.21 16.90 22.72
N LEU A 161 -2.55 16.74 22.79
CA LEU A 161 -3.45 17.80 23.25
C LEU A 161 -3.16 18.20 24.71
N ALA A 162 -2.91 17.22 25.59
CA ALA A 162 -2.55 17.49 26.97
C ALA A 162 -1.21 18.25 27.10
N SER A 163 -0.20 17.91 26.27
CA SER A 163 1.07 18.64 26.24
C SER A 163 0.90 20.08 25.73
N LEU A 164 0.00 20.32 24.78
CA LEU A 164 -0.34 21.69 24.32
C LEU A 164 -0.98 22.52 25.44
N ASP A 165 -1.90 21.93 26.20
CA ASP A 165 -2.56 22.59 27.33
C ASP A 165 -1.53 22.98 28.40
N GLN A 166 -0.61 22.07 28.75
CA GLN A 166 0.48 22.36 29.67
C GLN A 166 1.44 23.46 29.20
N MET A 167 1.63 23.64 27.89
CA MET A 167 2.45 24.73 27.35
C MET A 167 1.82 26.10 27.57
N VAL A 168 0.49 26.19 27.55
CA VAL A 168 -0.25 27.43 27.85
C VAL A 168 -0.02 27.81 29.31
N ASP A 169 0.01 26.82 30.22
CA ASP A 169 0.17 27.04 31.65
C ASP A 169 1.62 27.20 32.13
N GLN A 170 2.61 26.67 31.40
CA GLN A 170 4.03 26.62 31.82
C GLN A 170 4.99 27.16 30.75
N PRO A 171 5.04 28.50 30.54
CA PRO A 171 5.83 29.11 29.47
C PRO A 171 7.35 28.84 29.59
N ASP A 172 7.87 28.68 30.81
CA ASP A 172 9.30 28.37 31.06
C ASP A 172 9.72 26.99 30.53
N ARG A 173 8.76 26.07 30.33
CA ARG A 173 9.00 24.71 29.80
C ARG A 173 8.68 24.58 28.31
N ALA A 174 8.28 25.66 27.65
CA ALA A 174 7.80 25.65 26.27
C ALA A 174 8.80 25.03 25.27
N ALA A 175 10.11 25.21 25.47
CA ALA A 175 11.11 24.64 24.56
C ALA A 175 11.18 23.10 24.62
N LEU A 176 11.07 22.52 25.82
CA LEU A 176 11.10 21.07 26.03
C LEU A 176 9.79 20.43 25.56
N LEU A 177 8.66 21.06 25.90
CA LEU A 177 7.33 20.63 25.45
C LEU A 177 7.17 20.72 23.93
N ARG A 178 7.73 21.75 23.27
CA ARG A 178 7.73 21.86 21.80
C ARG A 178 8.49 20.69 21.13
N ARG A 179 9.60 20.24 21.72
CA ARG A 179 10.38 19.11 21.20
C ARG A 179 9.63 17.78 21.36
N ASP A 180 8.96 17.59 22.50
CA ASP A 180 8.09 16.42 22.73
C ASP A 180 6.94 16.40 21.71
N LEU A 181 6.30 17.55 21.49
CA LEU A 181 5.22 17.69 20.51
C LEU A 181 5.65 17.30 19.10
N HIS A 182 6.83 17.75 18.66
CA HIS A 182 7.34 17.45 17.34
C HIS A 182 7.61 15.96 17.14
N THR A 183 8.11 15.29 18.18
CA THR A 183 8.31 13.83 18.19
C THR A 183 6.98 13.09 18.01
N ARG A 184 5.96 13.51 18.77
CA ARG A 184 4.60 12.91 18.71
C ARG A 184 3.91 13.14 17.36
N ILE A 185 4.01 14.35 16.79
CA ILE A 185 3.50 14.65 15.43
C ILE A 185 4.09 13.68 14.42
N ASN A 186 5.40 13.44 14.46
CA ASN A 186 6.06 12.54 13.53
C ASN A 186 5.58 11.09 13.71
N ALA A 187 5.43 10.61 14.95
CA ALA A 187 4.92 9.28 15.26
C ALA A 187 3.48 9.07 14.76
N ILE A 188 2.60 10.07 14.98
CA ILE A 188 1.22 10.09 14.48
C ILE A 188 1.21 10.08 12.95
N THR A 189 2.05 10.91 12.31
CA THR A 189 2.13 11.00 10.84
C THR A 189 2.59 9.68 10.21
N GLU A 190 3.59 9.03 10.79
CA GLU A 190 4.06 7.72 10.34
C GLU A 190 2.98 6.63 10.50
N SER A 191 2.31 6.62 11.65
CA SER A 191 1.22 5.69 11.95
C SER A 191 0.04 5.87 11.00
N LEU A 192 -0.39 7.11 10.74
CA LEU A 192 -1.43 7.43 9.75
C LEU A 192 -1.02 6.99 8.34
N GLY A 193 0.23 7.23 7.94
CA GLY A 193 0.77 6.78 6.65
C GLY A 193 0.75 5.24 6.51
N SER A 194 1.09 4.51 7.58
CA SER A 194 1.05 3.04 7.61
C SER A 194 -0.37 2.49 7.45
N LEU A 195 -1.36 3.21 7.97
CA LEU A 195 -2.78 2.91 7.85
C LEU A 195 -3.38 3.31 6.49
N GLY A 196 -2.61 4.00 5.65
CA GLY A 196 -3.06 4.48 4.34
C GLY A 196 -3.85 5.80 4.42
N TYR A 197 -3.81 6.50 5.55
CA TYR A 197 -4.27 7.88 5.69
C TYR A 197 -3.10 8.81 5.35
N VAL A 198 -2.78 8.96 4.07
CA VAL A 198 -1.78 9.94 3.63
C VAL A 198 -2.46 11.31 3.57
N THR A 199 -2.11 12.20 4.50
CA THR A 199 -2.39 13.63 4.35
C THR A 199 -1.29 14.21 3.46
N GLU A 200 -1.61 14.55 2.21
CA GLU A 200 -0.74 15.47 1.47
C GLU A 200 -0.63 16.77 2.30
N PRO A 201 0.58 17.34 2.49
CA PRO A 201 0.66 18.72 2.93
C PRO A 201 0.02 19.56 1.82
N GLN A 202 -1.17 20.12 2.09
CA GLN A 202 -1.80 21.05 1.16
C GLN A 202 -0.79 22.15 0.86
N GLY A 203 -0.43 22.24 -0.42
CA GLY A 203 0.55 23.17 -0.92
C GLY A 203 0.24 24.59 -0.48
N GLU A 204 1.33 25.30 -0.20
CA GLU A 204 1.45 26.74 -0.11
C GLU A 204 0.36 27.47 -0.90
N ALA A 205 -0.44 28.26 -0.18
CA ALA A 205 -1.29 29.26 -0.81
C ALA A 205 -0.38 30.16 -1.66
N HIS A 206 -0.48 30.03 -2.98
CA HIS A 206 0.00 31.03 -3.91
C HIS A 206 -0.71 32.36 -3.58
N VAL A 207 0.05 33.27 -2.99
CA VAL A 207 -0.20 34.72 -2.97
C VAL A 207 0.59 35.34 -4.10
#